data_AF-A0A7W7B2F3-F1
#
_entry.id   AF-A0A7W7B2F3-F1
#
_cell.length_a   1.000
_cell.length_b   1.000
_cell.length_c   1.000
_cell.angle_alpha   90.00
_cell.angle_beta   90.00
_cell.angle_gamma   90.00
#
_symmetry.space_group_name_H-M   'P 1'
#
loop_
_entity.id
_entity.type
_entity.pdbx_description
1 polymer ?
#
loop_
_entity_poly.entity_id
_entity_poly.type
_entity_poly.pdbx_seq_one_letter_code
_entity_poly.pdbx_strand_id
1 'polypeptide(L)'
;MKAAFAGAMLAVAVLGATAAVAGDDPRAQKQGHRLEWKAPFAEMSPQGAAIIAQALQAQRIPSNAEEVRKARQKVLDLISAERLDIDAIRKAQAEERALAIKEHARAQEKMLKAYQRLSLQDRRAFANGMRAQEERMIQHLARARERMKDAQQRSRIDAERMKREMEKMRKDMLRVTKETGSLWIVIPPIPPVAAPPEPVEPGRNG
;
A
#
# COMPACT_ATOMS: atom_id res chain seq x y z
N MET A 1 4.98 41.25 -7.14
CA MET A 1 4.04 40.18 -7.49
C MET A 1 4.77 38.84 -7.37
N LYS A 2 4.51 38.08 -6.30
CA LYS A 2 5.12 36.76 -6.06
C LYS A 2 4.17 35.68 -6.60
N ALA A 3 4.51 35.07 -7.72
CA ALA A 3 3.80 33.90 -8.23
C ALA A 3 4.37 32.64 -7.56
N ALA A 4 3.57 32.01 -6.71
CA ALA A 4 3.85 30.68 -6.19
C ALA A 4 3.56 29.66 -7.30
N PHE A 5 4.62 29.08 -7.86
CA PHE A 5 4.53 27.86 -8.67
C PHE A 5 4.17 26.69 -7.75
N ALA A 6 2.88 26.43 -7.57
CA ALA A 6 2.39 25.17 -7.04
C ALA A 6 2.51 24.12 -8.16
N GLY A 7 3.69 23.51 -8.27
CA GLY A 7 3.91 22.35 -9.13
C GLY A 7 3.08 21.18 -8.62
N ALA A 8 2.05 20.80 -9.38
CA ALA A 8 1.28 19.60 -9.17
C ALA A 8 2.23 18.38 -9.28
N MET A 9 2.66 17.87 -8.14
CA MET A 9 3.26 16.54 -8.00
C MET A 9 2.18 15.53 -8.41
N LEU A 10 2.18 15.13 -9.68
CA LEU A 10 1.40 13.99 -10.16
C LEU A 10 2.03 12.74 -9.53
N ALA A 11 1.55 12.40 -8.34
CA ALA A 11 1.88 11.16 -7.66
C ALA A 11 1.31 10.01 -8.51
N VAL A 12 2.11 9.50 -9.44
CA VAL A 12 1.93 8.17 -10.00
C VAL A 12 2.18 7.20 -8.85
N ALA A 13 1.13 6.95 -8.07
CA ALA A 13 1.10 5.88 -7.11
C ALA A 13 1.44 4.60 -7.88
N VAL A 14 2.64 4.09 -7.59
CA VAL A 14 3.12 2.80 -8.04
C VAL A 14 2.08 1.76 -7.65
N LEU A 15 1.34 1.26 -8.64
CA LEU A 15 0.63 -0.01 -8.53
C LEU A 15 1.70 -1.09 -8.43
N GLY A 16 2.22 -1.28 -7.22
CA GLY A 16 2.93 -2.48 -6.82
C GLY A 16 1.90 -3.60 -6.83
N ALA A 17 1.94 -4.42 -7.88
CA ALA A 17 1.21 -5.66 -7.96
C ALA A 17 1.61 -6.55 -6.77
N THR A 18 0.72 -6.71 -5.80
CA THR A 18 0.70 -7.88 -4.93
C THR A 18 0.15 -9.03 -5.74
N ALA A 19 1.00 -9.67 -6.54
CA ALA A 19 0.78 -11.06 -6.94
C ALA A 19 1.12 -11.93 -5.72
N ALA A 20 0.12 -12.21 -4.89
CA ALA A 20 0.21 -13.17 -3.81
C ALA A 20 -0.93 -14.17 -3.96
N VAL A 21 -0.54 -15.38 -4.35
CA VAL A 21 -1.18 -16.68 -4.12
C VAL A 21 -2.68 -16.76 -4.47
N ALA A 22 -2.94 -17.34 -5.64
CA ALA A 22 -4.18 -18.03 -5.93
C ALA A 22 -4.33 -19.23 -4.96
N GLY A 23 -5.05 -19.01 -3.87
CA GLY A 23 -5.73 -20.06 -3.13
C GLY A 23 -7.20 -20.03 -3.54
N ASP A 24 -7.67 -21.14 -4.11
CA ASP A 24 -9.09 -21.37 -4.41
C ASP A 24 -9.90 -21.37 -3.10
N ASP A 25 -10.43 -20.21 -2.72
CA ASP A 25 -11.39 -20.08 -1.63
C ASP A 25 -12.81 -19.92 -2.21
N PRO A 26 -13.68 -20.95 -2.14
CA PRO A 26 -15.00 -20.94 -2.76
C PRO A 26 -16.00 -19.95 -2.11
N ARG A 27 -15.60 -19.21 -1.07
CA ARG A 27 -16.43 -18.16 -0.44
C ARG A 27 -16.19 -16.75 -0.96
N ALA A 28 -15.15 -16.52 -1.78
CA ALA A 28 -14.87 -15.22 -2.38
C ALA A 28 -15.69 -14.90 -3.66
N GLN A 29 -16.47 -15.86 -4.16
CA GLN A 29 -17.14 -15.76 -5.47
C GLN A 29 -18.49 -15.00 -5.50
N LYS A 30 -19.04 -14.53 -4.37
CA LYS A 30 -20.40 -13.93 -4.33
C LYS A 30 -20.50 -12.41 -4.18
N GLN A 31 -19.42 -11.65 -4.39
CA GLN A 31 -19.52 -10.20 -4.57
C GLN A 31 -18.83 -9.77 -5.86
N GLY A 32 -19.50 -10.10 -6.97
CA GLY A 32 -19.21 -9.58 -8.30
C GLY A 32 -19.55 -8.10 -8.41
N HIS A 33 -18.75 -7.24 -7.76
CA HIS A 33 -18.40 -5.98 -8.36
C HIS A 33 -17.03 -6.17 -8.97
N ARG A 34 -17.00 -6.86 -10.12
CA ARG A 34 -15.93 -6.67 -11.09
C ARG A 34 -16.01 -5.19 -11.42
N LEU A 35 -15.21 -4.37 -10.73
CA LEU A 35 -14.97 -2.99 -11.11
C LEU A 35 -14.62 -3.09 -12.59
N GLU A 36 -15.55 -2.70 -13.46
CA GLU A 36 -15.27 -2.59 -14.88
C GLU A 36 -14.16 -1.57 -14.97
N TRP A 37 -12.94 -2.08 -15.03
CA TRP A 37 -11.75 -1.29 -15.27
C TRP A 37 -11.85 -0.91 -16.74
N LYS A 38 -12.73 0.07 -17.02
CA LYS A 38 -12.85 0.69 -18.34
C LYS A 38 -11.43 1.13 -18.67
N ALA A 39 -10.83 0.48 -19.67
CA ALA A 39 -9.44 0.68 -20.00
C ALA A 39 -9.21 2.21 -20.07
N PRO A 40 -8.17 2.76 -19.44
CA PRO A 40 -7.98 4.21 -19.29
C PRO A 40 -7.88 4.97 -20.63
N PHE A 41 -7.94 4.24 -21.74
CA PHE A 41 -7.76 4.68 -23.11
C PHE A 41 -8.89 4.24 -24.04
N ALA A 42 -10.07 3.91 -23.50
CA ALA A 42 -11.19 3.36 -24.29
C ALA A 42 -11.64 4.25 -25.47
N GLU A 43 -11.39 5.56 -25.40
CA GLU A 43 -11.72 6.54 -26.45
C GLU A 43 -10.53 6.89 -27.35
N MET A 44 -9.36 6.31 -27.08
CA MET A 44 -8.14 6.53 -27.87
C MET A 44 -8.10 5.57 -29.06
N SER A 45 -7.47 5.99 -30.15
CA SER A 45 -7.23 5.09 -31.28
C SER A 45 -6.32 3.91 -30.88
N PRO A 46 -6.41 2.76 -31.57
CA PRO A 46 -5.51 1.62 -31.31
C PRO A 46 -4.03 1.99 -31.45
N GLN A 47 -3.71 2.89 -32.40
CA GLN A 47 -2.35 3.40 -32.60
C GLN A 47 -1.89 4.27 -31.43
N GLY A 48 -2.73 5.19 -30.96
CA GLY A 48 -2.43 6.01 -29.77
C GLY A 48 -2.27 5.17 -28.51
N ALA A 49 -3.11 4.14 -28.35
CA ALA A 49 -3.02 3.16 -27.27
C ALA A 49 -1.70 2.41 -27.28
N ALA A 50 -1.21 1.96 -28.44
CA ALA A 50 0.08 1.29 -28.56
C ALA A 50 1.25 2.21 -28.19
N ILE A 51 1.22 3.48 -28.63
CA ILE A 51 2.26 4.48 -28.31
C ILE A 51 2.36 4.71 -26.80
N ILE A 52 1.23 4.91 -26.13
CA ILE A 52 1.18 5.10 -24.68
C ILE A 52 1.56 3.81 -23.95
N ALA A 53 1.07 2.65 -24.37
CA ALA A 53 1.40 1.37 -23.76
C ALA A 53 2.90 1.09 -23.79
N GLN A 54 3.57 1.37 -24.92
CA GLN A 54 5.02 1.22 -25.06
C GLN A 54 5.77 2.14 -24.09
N ALA A 55 5.33 3.40 -23.96
CA ALA A 55 5.95 4.36 -23.06
C ALA A 55 5.73 4.02 -21.58
N LEU A 56 4.55 3.51 -21.22
CA LEU A 56 4.24 3.04 -19.86
C LEU A 56 4.96 1.75 -19.50
N GLN A 57 5.13 0.81 -20.45
CA GLN A 57 5.89 -0.41 -20.22
C GLN A 57 7.34 -0.12 -19.84
N ALA A 58 7.92 0.94 -20.44
CA ALA A 58 9.25 1.42 -20.08
C ALA A 58 9.35 2.01 -18.66
N GLN A 59 8.22 2.32 -18.01
CA GLN A 59 8.17 2.70 -16.59
C GLN A 59 8.01 1.47 -15.69
N ARG A 60 7.38 0.41 -16.19
CA ARG A 60 7.08 -0.81 -15.41
C ARG A 60 8.32 -1.65 -15.12
N ILE A 61 9.31 -1.63 -16.00
CA ILE A 61 10.61 -2.27 -15.80
C ILE A 61 11.65 -1.15 -15.66
N PRO A 62 12.00 -0.74 -14.42
CA PRO A 62 13.03 0.26 -14.20
C PRO A 62 14.36 -0.26 -14.74
N SER A 63 15.06 0.55 -15.53
CA SER A 63 16.34 0.14 -16.12
C SER A 63 17.44 -0.06 -15.07
N ASN A 64 17.28 0.54 -13.90
CA ASN A 64 18.17 0.43 -12.75
C ASN A 64 17.56 -0.36 -11.58
N ALA A 65 16.55 -1.20 -11.83
CA ALA A 65 15.82 -1.91 -10.76
C ALA A 65 16.77 -2.69 -9.82
N GLU A 66 17.86 -3.23 -10.36
CA GLU A 66 18.90 -3.89 -9.58
C GLU A 66 19.71 -2.94 -8.71
N GLU A 67 20.06 -1.75 -9.21
CA GLU A 67 20.81 -0.74 -8.46
C GLU A 67 19.98 -0.20 -7.30
N VAL A 68 18.69 0.07 -7.54
CA VAL A 68 17.75 0.47 -6.48
C VAL A 68 17.58 -0.65 -5.45
N ARG A 69 17.49 -1.91 -5.89
CA ARG A 69 17.42 -3.07 -4.97
C ARG A 69 18.69 -3.19 -4.13
N LYS A 70 19.88 -3.01 -4.73
CA LYS A 70 21.16 -3.02 -4.01
C LYS A 70 21.26 -1.87 -3.01
N ALA A 71 20.85 -0.65 -3.39
CA ALA A 71 20.83 0.50 -2.50
C ALA A 71 19.88 0.29 -1.31
N ARG A 72 18.70 -0.30 -1.57
CA ARG A 72 17.76 -0.68 -0.51
C ARG A 72 18.33 -1.75 0.42
N GLN A 73 18.98 -2.78 -0.15
CA GLN A 73 19.60 -3.83 0.67
C GLN A 73 20.66 -3.23 1.59
N LYS A 74 21.49 -2.32 1.09
CA LYS A 74 22.48 -1.58 1.89
C LYS A 74 21.84 -0.80 3.04
N VAL A 75 20.66 -0.20 2.84
CA VAL A 75 19.91 0.46 3.92
C VAL A 75 19.46 -0.56 4.96
N LEU A 76 18.93 -1.71 4.54
CA LEU A 76 18.49 -2.78 5.45
C LEU A 76 19.65 -3.36 6.26
N ASP A 77 20.80 -3.59 5.62
CA ASP A 77 22.00 -4.12 6.27
C ASP A 77 22.54 -3.15 7.34
N LEU A 78 22.47 -1.84 7.08
CA LEU A 78 22.87 -0.81 8.05
C LEU A 78 21.88 -0.69 9.23
N ILE A 79 20.60 -1.00 9.01
CA ILE A 79 19.59 -1.03 10.07
C ILE A 79 19.73 -2.28 10.94
N SER A 80 20.12 -3.42 10.35
CA SER A 80 20.32 -4.69 11.07
C SER A 80 21.69 -4.82 11.74
N ALA A 81 22.60 -3.87 11.54
CA ALA A 81 23.90 -3.86 12.18
C ALA A 81 23.80 -3.73 13.71
N GLU A 82 24.77 -4.31 14.43
CA GLU A 82 24.83 -4.25 15.90
C GLU A 82 24.89 -2.82 16.46
N ARG A 83 25.46 -1.89 15.67
CA ARG A 83 25.50 -0.46 15.97
C ARG A 83 24.84 0.30 14.85
N LEU A 84 23.86 1.13 15.22
CA LEU A 84 23.11 1.94 14.27
C LEU A 84 23.90 3.18 13.86
N ASP A 85 24.35 3.22 12.61
CA ASP A 85 25.01 4.38 12.00
C ASP A 85 23.99 5.20 11.19
N ILE A 86 23.48 6.26 11.83
CA ILE A 86 22.46 7.14 11.24
C ILE A 86 22.98 7.88 9.99
N ASP A 87 24.26 8.26 9.97
CA ASP A 87 24.82 9.03 8.86
C ASP A 87 25.07 8.13 7.65
N ALA A 88 25.52 6.88 7.87
CA ALA A 88 25.59 5.88 6.83
C ALA A 88 24.21 5.55 6.24
N ILE A 89 23.19 5.39 7.08
CA ILE A 89 21.80 5.16 6.63
C ILE A 89 21.31 6.34 5.80
N ARG A 90 21.51 7.57 6.27
CA ARG A 90 21.10 8.78 5.54
C ARG A 90 21.75 8.85 4.16
N LYS A 91 23.04 8.51 4.06
CA LYS A 91 23.78 8.46 2.80
C LYS A 91 23.21 7.38 1.86
N ALA A 92 22.99 6.17 2.36
CA ALA A 92 22.42 5.08 1.56
C ALA A 92 20.99 5.41 1.07
N GLN A 93 20.15 6.04 1.90
CA GLN A 93 18.83 6.53 1.50
C GLN A 93 18.90 7.68 0.47
N ALA A 94 19.91 8.53 0.54
CA ALA A 94 20.12 9.57 -0.48
C ALA A 94 20.52 8.96 -1.83
N GLU A 95 21.37 7.93 -1.82
CA GLU A 95 21.75 7.15 -3.01
C GLU A 95 20.51 6.46 -3.64
N GLU A 96 19.67 5.78 -2.85
CA GLU A 96 18.43 5.17 -3.35
C GLU A 96 17.49 6.22 -3.98
N ARG A 97 17.29 7.36 -3.30
CA ARG A 97 16.43 8.44 -3.82
C ARG A 97 16.96 9.04 -5.11
N ALA A 98 18.27 9.25 -5.23
CA ALA A 98 18.88 9.77 -6.44
C ALA A 98 18.66 8.82 -7.64
N LEU A 99 18.80 7.51 -7.41
CA LEU A 99 18.54 6.48 -8.42
C LEU A 99 17.06 6.46 -8.85
N ALA A 100 16.14 6.56 -7.89
CA ALA A 100 14.71 6.61 -8.18
C ALA A 100 14.32 7.87 -8.99
N ILE A 101 14.83 9.05 -8.60
CA ILE A 101 14.58 10.31 -9.32
C ILE A 101 15.08 10.23 -10.76
N LYS A 102 16.26 9.66 -10.98
CA LYS A 102 16.83 9.50 -12.33
C LYS A 102 15.94 8.65 -13.24
N GLU A 103 15.37 7.56 -12.73
CA GLU A 103 14.43 6.77 -13.52
C GLU A 103 13.11 7.49 -13.76
N HIS A 104 12.59 8.19 -12.76
CA HIS A 104 11.39 9.00 -12.94
C HIS A 104 11.58 10.04 -14.04
N ALA A 105 12.74 10.71 -14.10
CA ALA A 105 13.07 11.64 -15.16
C ALA A 105 13.12 10.96 -16.54
N ARG A 106 13.77 9.79 -16.66
CA ARG A 106 13.82 9.00 -17.91
C ARG A 106 12.43 8.56 -18.37
N ALA A 107 11.61 8.11 -17.43
CA ALA A 107 10.23 7.70 -17.66
C ALA A 107 9.36 8.88 -18.16
N GLN A 108 9.52 10.06 -17.56
CA GLN A 108 8.85 11.28 -17.99
C GLN A 108 9.28 11.69 -19.40
N GLU A 109 10.58 11.65 -19.70
CA GLU A 109 11.09 11.97 -21.03
C GLU A 109 10.50 11.05 -22.11
N LYS A 110 10.42 9.74 -21.84
CA LYS A 110 9.78 8.77 -22.74
C LYS A 110 8.30 9.08 -22.96
N MET A 111 7.58 9.45 -21.90
CA MET A 111 6.17 9.85 -22.03
C MET A 111 6.02 11.15 -22.82
N LEU A 112 6.89 12.14 -22.63
CA LEU A 112 6.87 13.38 -23.42
C LEU A 112 7.07 13.09 -24.91
N LYS A 113 8.03 12.21 -25.25
CA LYS A 113 8.23 11.74 -26.63
C LYS A 113 7.00 11.00 -27.17
N ALA A 114 6.31 10.23 -26.34
CA ALA A 114 5.06 9.58 -26.71
C ALA A 114 3.96 10.60 -27.02
N TYR A 115 3.78 11.63 -26.19
CA TYR A 115 2.80 12.69 -26.43
C TYR A 115 3.02 13.45 -27.72
N GLN A 116 4.27 13.66 -28.12
CA GLN A 116 4.61 14.29 -29.41
C GLN A 116 4.16 13.45 -30.62
N ARG A 117 4.15 12.12 -30.48
CA ARG A 117 3.75 11.18 -31.54
C ARG A 117 2.24 10.98 -31.64
N LEU A 118 1.47 11.44 -30.65
CA LEU A 118 0.02 11.29 -30.63
C LEU A 118 -0.69 12.32 -31.51
N SER A 119 -1.77 11.89 -32.15
CA SER A 119 -2.71 12.79 -32.82
C SER A 119 -3.35 13.75 -31.80
N LEU A 120 -3.94 14.85 -32.28
CA LEU A 120 -4.65 15.79 -31.41
C LEU A 120 -5.85 15.13 -30.73
N GLN A 121 -6.57 14.27 -31.45
CA GLN A 121 -7.71 13.52 -30.91
C GLN A 121 -7.26 12.57 -29.79
N ASP A 122 -6.18 11.81 -30.01
CA ASP A 122 -5.66 10.88 -29.02
C ASP A 122 -5.13 11.59 -27.77
N ARG A 123 -4.49 12.75 -27.92
CA ARG A 123 -4.07 13.58 -26.78
C ARG A 123 -5.24 14.03 -25.93
N ARG A 124 -6.36 14.41 -26.55
CA ARG A 124 -7.60 14.79 -25.84
C ARG A 124 -8.23 13.59 -25.15
N ALA A 125 -8.32 12.46 -25.83
CA ALA A 125 -8.82 11.20 -25.25
C ALA A 125 -7.97 10.77 -24.05
N PHE A 126 -6.65 10.82 -24.17
CA PHE A 126 -5.72 10.53 -23.07
C PHE A 126 -5.94 11.49 -21.89
N ALA A 127 -6.01 12.81 -22.12
CA ALA A 127 -6.22 13.78 -21.06
C ALA A 127 -7.56 13.57 -20.32
N ASN A 128 -8.63 13.28 -21.05
CA ASN A 128 -9.94 12.99 -20.46
C ASN A 128 -9.92 11.68 -19.65
N GLY A 129 -9.29 10.64 -20.19
CA GLY A 129 -9.10 9.37 -19.51
C GLY A 129 -8.34 9.53 -18.18
N MET A 130 -7.27 10.34 -18.18
CA MET A 130 -6.47 10.61 -16.98
C MET A 130 -7.26 11.39 -15.92
N ARG A 131 -8.05 12.41 -16.31
CA ARG A 131 -8.92 13.13 -15.35
C ARG A 131 -9.95 12.21 -14.72
N ALA A 132 -10.60 11.37 -15.52
CA ALA A 132 -11.57 10.41 -15.03
C ALA A 132 -10.92 9.36 -14.11
N GLN A 133 -9.68 8.96 -14.38
CA GLN A 133 -8.92 8.08 -13.50
C GLN A 133 -8.56 8.74 -12.17
N GLU A 134 -8.10 10.00 -12.21
CA GLU A 134 -7.79 10.79 -11.02
C GLU A 134 -9.02 10.95 -10.13
N GLU A 135 -10.18 11.28 -10.72
CA GLU A 135 -11.44 11.40 -9.99
C GLU A 135 -11.83 10.08 -9.31
N ARG A 136 -11.73 8.95 -10.02
CA ARG A 136 -11.97 7.62 -9.43
C ARG A 136 -11.02 7.32 -8.28
N MET A 137 -9.75 7.69 -8.39
CA MET A 137 -8.76 7.51 -7.34
C MET A 137 -9.10 8.36 -6.10
N ILE A 138 -9.46 9.63 -6.29
CA ILE A 138 -9.87 10.53 -5.21
C ILE A 138 -11.10 9.96 -4.48
N GLN A 139 -12.11 9.51 -5.22
CA GLN A 139 -13.31 8.88 -4.66
C GLN A 139 -12.96 7.60 -3.87
N HIS A 140 -12.05 6.78 -4.39
CA HIS A 140 -11.60 5.58 -3.70
C HIS A 140 -10.88 5.91 -2.38
N LEU A 141 -9.99 6.91 -2.39
CA LEU A 141 -9.28 7.37 -1.19
C LEU A 141 -10.25 7.98 -0.16
N ALA A 142 -11.27 8.72 -0.60
CA ALA A 142 -12.31 9.24 0.28
C ALA A 142 -13.05 8.11 1.00
N ARG A 143 -13.51 7.08 0.26
CA ARG A 143 -14.18 5.90 0.84
C ARG A 143 -13.25 5.10 1.76
N ALA A 144 -11.96 4.99 1.42
CA ALA A 144 -10.98 4.35 2.29
C ALA A 144 -10.79 5.13 3.61
N ARG A 145 -10.75 6.46 3.54
CA ARG A 145 -10.65 7.34 4.70
C ARG A 145 -11.87 7.25 5.60
N GLU A 146 -13.07 7.20 5.03
CA GLU A 146 -14.32 6.99 5.79
C GLU A 146 -14.30 5.65 6.53
N ARG A 147 -13.98 4.56 5.84
CA ARG A 147 -13.85 3.23 6.47
C ARG A 147 -12.84 3.21 7.62
N MET A 148 -11.71 3.90 7.47
CA MET A 148 -10.73 4.03 8.56
C MET A 148 -11.29 4.81 9.76
N LYS A 149 -12.04 5.90 9.53
CA LYS A 149 -12.68 6.64 10.62
C LYS A 149 -13.72 5.78 11.34
N ASP A 150 -14.54 5.05 10.60
CA ASP A 150 -15.54 4.16 11.18
C ASP A 150 -14.90 3.04 12.00
N ALA A 151 -13.82 2.44 11.48
CA ALA A 151 -13.04 1.42 12.21
C ALA A 151 -12.41 1.99 13.49
N GLN A 152 -11.85 3.20 13.43
CA GLN A 152 -11.32 3.88 14.61
C GLN A 152 -12.42 4.18 15.64
N GLN A 153 -13.60 4.59 15.20
CA GLN A 153 -14.72 4.88 16.10
C GLN A 153 -15.25 3.62 16.77
N ARG A 154 -15.38 2.50 16.03
CA ARG A 154 -15.74 1.20 16.60
C ARG A 154 -14.70 0.73 17.63
N SER A 155 -13.42 0.83 17.29
CA SER A 155 -12.33 0.48 18.21
C SER A 155 -12.37 1.30 19.51
N ARG A 156 -12.74 2.60 19.45
CA ARG A 156 -12.93 3.42 20.66
C ARG A 156 -14.11 2.93 21.51
N ILE A 157 -15.25 2.63 20.88
CA ILE A 157 -16.42 2.12 21.59
C ILE A 157 -16.12 0.77 22.26
N ASP A 158 -15.42 -0.12 21.54
CA ASP A 158 -15.03 -1.44 22.06
C ASP A 158 -14.02 -1.31 23.22
N ALA A 159 -13.06 -0.39 23.10
CA ALA A 159 -12.11 -0.09 24.17
C ALA A 159 -12.82 0.46 25.43
N GLU A 160 -13.82 1.33 25.26
CA GLU A 160 -14.63 1.84 26.37
C GLU A 160 -15.48 0.74 27.01
N ARG A 161 -16.07 -0.15 26.22
CA ARG A 161 -16.82 -1.31 26.73
C ARG A 161 -15.91 -2.22 27.55
N MET A 162 -14.75 -2.59 27.01
CA MET A 162 -13.77 -3.43 27.70
C MET A 162 -13.29 -2.75 29.00
N LYS A 163 -13.07 -1.43 28.99
CA LYS A 163 -12.70 -0.68 30.20
C LYS A 163 -13.78 -0.80 31.29
N ARG A 164 -15.06 -0.68 30.94
CA ARG A 164 -16.18 -0.82 31.90
C ARG A 164 -16.28 -2.25 32.42
N GLU A 165 -16.11 -3.25 31.56
CA GLU A 165 -16.11 -4.66 31.96
C GLU A 165 -14.94 -4.98 32.90
N MET A 166 -13.74 -4.49 32.60
CA MET A 166 -12.56 -4.64 33.47
C MET A 166 -12.77 -3.95 34.83
N GLU A 167 -13.39 -2.76 34.86
CA GLU A 167 -13.69 -2.08 36.11
C GLU A 167 -14.74 -2.82 36.94
N LYS A 168 -15.77 -3.38 36.29
CA LYS A 168 -16.77 -4.23 36.95
C LYS A 168 -16.13 -5.49 37.53
N MET A 169 -15.34 -6.21 36.73
CA MET A 169 -14.61 -7.39 37.18
C MET A 169 -13.64 -7.07 38.33
N ARG A 170 -12.96 -5.91 38.28
CA ARG A 170 -12.11 -5.44 39.37
C ARG A 170 -12.91 -5.19 40.65
N LYS A 171 -14.10 -4.57 40.56
CA LYS A 171 -14.99 -4.35 41.71
C LYS A 171 -15.50 -5.67 42.29
N ASP A 172 -15.88 -6.62 41.43
CA ASP A 172 -16.34 -7.95 41.84
C ASP A 172 -15.21 -8.72 42.53
N MET A 173 -13.99 -8.70 41.98
CA MET A 173 -12.81 -9.26 42.64
C MET A 173 -12.56 -8.63 44.01
N LEU A 174 -12.63 -7.31 44.14
CA LEU A 174 -12.45 -6.63 45.44
C LEU A 174 -13.52 -7.00 46.46
N ARG A 175 -14.77 -7.24 46.03
CA ARG A 175 -15.84 -7.74 46.91
C ARG A 175 -15.54 -9.16 47.37
N VAL A 176 -15.23 -10.07 46.44
CA VAL A 176 -14.87 -11.46 46.75
C VAL A 176 -13.67 -11.50 47.71
N THR A 177 -12.65 -10.67 47.48
CA THR A 177 -11.46 -10.59 48.35
C THR A 177 -11.81 -10.14 49.77
N LYS A 178 -12.77 -9.22 49.93
CA LYS A 178 -13.26 -8.77 51.25
C LYS A 178 -14.08 -9.84 51.97
N GLU A 179 -14.83 -10.65 51.22
CA GLU A 179 -15.70 -11.71 51.76
C GLU A 179 -14.94 -13.01 52.09
N THR A 180 -13.89 -13.33 51.34
CA THR A 180 -13.12 -14.59 51.49
C THR A 180 -11.70 -14.42 52.04
N GLY A 181 -11.24 -13.18 52.26
CA GLY A 181 -9.90 -12.88 52.80
C GLY A 181 -8.72 -13.28 51.90
N SER A 182 -8.97 -13.75 50.68
CA SER A 182 -7.96 -14.29 49.77
C SER A 182 -8.05 -13.60 48.40
N LEU A 183 -6.93 -13.01 47.97
CA LEU A 183 -6.82 -12.31 46.69
C LEU A 183 -6.62 -13.34 45.57
N TRP A 184 -7.69 -13.70 44.86
CA TRP A 184 -7.60 -14.55 43.69
C TRP A 184 -7.00 -13.73 42.52
N ILE A 185 -5.74 -14.02 42.17
CA ILE A 185 -5.07 -13.41 41.00
C ILE A 185 -5.69 -14.04 39.74
N VAL A 186 -6.57 -13.30 39.06
CA VAL A 186 -7.05 -13.69 37.73
C VAL A 186 -5.97 -13.33 36.72
N ILE A 187 -5.25 -14.34 36.25
CA ILE A 187 -4.34 -14.24 35.10
C ILE A 187 -5.22 -14.02 33.85
N PRO A 188 -5.08 -12.91 33.11
CA PRO A 188 -5.87 -12.70 31.90
C PRO A 188 -5.54 -13.81 30.88
N PRO A 189 -6.53 -14.29 30.11
CA PRO A 189 -6.28 -15.30 29.09
C PRO A 189 -5.30 -14.73 28.05
N ILE A 190 -4.18 -15.42 27.87
CA ILE A 190 -3.22 -15.14 26.82
C ILE A 190 -3.96 -15.33 25.48
N PRO A 191 -4.02 -14.32 24.59
CA PRO A 191 -4.61 -14.52 23.28
C PRO A 191 -3.86 -15.67 22.59
N PRO A 192 -4.56 -16.61 21.90
CA PRO A 192 -3.88 -17.72 21.26
C PRO A 192 -2.85 -17.17 20.28
N VAL A 193 -1.58 -17.43 20.56
CA VAL A 193 -0.49 -17.22 19.61
C VAL A 193 -0.86 -18.05 18.39
N ALA A 194 -1.09 -17.39 17.25
CA ALA A 194 -1.30 -18.07 15.98
C ALA A 194 -0.17 -19.08 15.82
N ALA A 195 -0.54 -20.36 15.73
CA ALA A 195 0.42 -21.44 15.61
C ALA A 195 1.38 -21.10 14.44
N PRO A 196 2.71 -21.24 14.63
CA PRO A 196 3.61 -21.13 13.50
C PRO A 196 3.18 -22.13 12.43
N PRO A 197 3.19 -21.74 11.14
CA PRO A 197 2.83 -22.65 10.07
C PRO A 197 3.72 -23.89 10.15
N GLU A 198 3.10 -25.07 10.12
CA GLU A 198 3.80 -26.35 10.12
C GLU A 198 4.88 -26.37 9.02
N PRO A 199 6.07 -26.92 9.29
CA PRO A 199 7.07 -27.10 8.26
C PRO A 199 6.50 -28.03 7.18
N VAL A 200 6.37 -27.50 5.96
CA VAL A 200 6.02 -28.26 4.76
C VAL A 200 7.11 -29.32 4.56
N GLU A 201 6.78 -30.58 4.80
CA GLU A 201 7.65 -31.70 4.43
C GLU A 201 7.85 -31.72 2.91
N PRO A 202 9.09 -31.61 2.42
CA PRO A 202 9.37 -31.69 0.99
C PRO A 202 9.37 -33.16 0.57
N GLY A 203 8.22 -33.68 0.14
CA GLY A 203 8.22 -34.96 -0.57
C GLY A 203 6.94 -35.77 -0.48
N ARG A 204 5.90 -35.37 -1.22
CA ARG A 204 4.91 -36.34 -1.72
C ARG A 204 4.26 -35.82 -3.01
N ASN A 205 4.99 -36.04 -4.11
CA ASN A 205 4.39 -36.18 -5.42
C ASN A 205 3.84 -37.60 -5.53
N GLY A 206 2.57 -37.72 -5.89
CA GLY A 206 1.92 -38.92 -6.39
C GLY A 206 0.84 -38.48 -7.36
#